data_AF-A0A239Q2A2-F1
#
_entry.id   AF-A0A239Q2A2-F1
#
_cell.length_a   1.000
_cell.length_b   1.000
_cell.length_c   1.000
_cell.angle_alpha   90.00
_cell.angle_beta   90.00
_cell.angle_gamma   90.00
#
_symmetry.space_group_name_H-M   'P 1'
#
loop_
_entity.id
_entity.type
_entity.pdbx_description
1 polymer ?
#
loop_
_entity_poly.entity_id
_entity_poly.type
_entity_poly.pdbx_seq_one_letter_code
_entity_poly.pdbx_strand_id
1 'polypeptide(L)'
;MFNQKIPMQRDRCGRQMSHAKQFEGRARNRAAMRRAHVHAQRPDRARFLRRWSLLMIASFDSREACAVHFGVTFQTACNWFDGLNAPYGHHVDYAHATLPRFDQIMRRG
;
A
#
# COMPACT_ATOMS: atom_id res chain seq x y z
N MET A 1 -24.74 -49.12 22.05
CA MET A 1 -24.96 -47.67 21.84
C MET A 1 -24.11 -46.93 22.87
N PHE A 2 -23.05 -46.24 22.42
CA PHE A 2 -21.99 -45.72 23.27
C PHE A 2 -22.44 -44.49 24.06
N ASN A 3 -22.35 -44.58 25.39
CA ASN A 3 -22.58 -43.48 26.33
C ASN A 3 -21.24 -42.96 26.86
N GLN A 4 -21.10 -41.63 26.78
CA GLN A 4 -20.18 -40.68 27.40
C GLN A 4 -18.98 -41.19 28.23
N LYS A 5 -17.80 -40.65 27.88
CA LYS A 5 -16.61 -40.66 28.73
C LYS A 5 -15.96 -39.27 28.71
N ILE A 6 -15.99 -38.57 29.85
CA ILE A 6 -15.11 -37.42 30.14
C ILE A 6 -14.09 -37.91 31.17
N PRO A 7 -12.80 -37.57 31.01
CA PRO A 7 -12.08 -36.97 32.14
C PRO A 7 -11.11 -35.85 31.73
N MET A 8 -11.32 -34.68 32.36
CA MET A 8 -10.38 -33.89 33.18
C MET A 8 -8.86 -34.14 33.02
N GLN A 9 -8.06 -33.12 32.68
CA GLN A 9 -7.09 -32.45 33.57
C GLN A 9 -5.90 -31.73 32.85
N ARG A 10 -5.47 -30.63 33.50
CA ARG A 10 -4.13 -30.02 33.59
C ARG A 10 -3.64 -28.91 32.62
N ASP A 11 -3.49 -27.76 33.28
CA ASP A 11 -2.34 -26.85 33.34
C ASP A 11 -2.02 -25.89 32.18
N ARG A 12 -2.17 -24.61 32.53
CA ARG A 12 -1.18 -23.51 32.38
C ARG A 12 -0.28 -23.55 31.15
N CYS A 13 -0.46 -22.56 30.27
CA CYS A 13 0.45 -21.42 30.20
C CYS A 13 -0.10 -20.43 29.17
N GLY A 14 0.02 -19.14 29.45
CA GLY A 14 -0.33 -18.08 28.51
C GLY A 14 0.36 -18.34 27.17
N ARG A 15 -0.43 -18.73 26.16
CA ARG A 15 0.07 -18.78 24.79
C ARG A 15 0.03 -17.37 24.25
N GLN A 16 1.12 -16.67 24.51
CA GLN A 16 1.64 -15.56 23.72
C GLN A 16 1.25 -15.81 22.25
N MET A 17 0.31 -15.01 21.74
CA MET A 17 0.10 -14.93 20.30
C MET A 17 1.33 -14.22 19.75
N SER A 18 2.35 -15.00 19.42
CA SER A 18 3.38 -14.57 18.49
C SER A 18 2.65 -14.22 17.20
N HIS A 19 2.40 -12.93 17.00
CA HIS A 19 1.82 -12.37 15.78
C HIS A 19 2.88 -12.41 14.68
N ALA A 20 3.24 -13.62 14.27
CA ALA A 20 3.99 -13.86 13.06
C ALA A 20 3.02 -13.82 11.86
N LYS A 21 3.60 -13.45 10.71
CA LYS A 21 3.03 -13.34 9.35
C LYS A 21 2.63 -11.89 9.03
N GLN A 22 3.03 -11.27 7.92
CA GLN A 22 3.12 -11.82 6.57
C GLN A 22 4.14 -11.01 5.73
N PHE A 23 5.39 -11.45 5.67
CA PHE A 23 6.29 -11.13 4.54
C PHE A 23 6.21 -12.29 3.52
N GLU A 24 5.00 -12.55 3.01
CA GLU A 24 4.78 -13.54 1.95
C GLU A 24 4.55 -12.80 0.63
N GLY A 25 5.40 -13.12 -0.34
CA GLY A 25 5.54 -12.41 -1.60
C GLY A 25 4.23 -12.27 -2.37
N ARG A 26 3.88 -11.03 -2.70
CA ARG A 26 2.85 -10.75 -3.70
C ARG A 26 3.45 -10.92 -5.09
N ALA A 27 3.37 -12.15 -5.59
CA ALA A 27 3.50 -12.41 -7.02
C ALA A 27 2.63 -11.41 -7.80
N ARG A 28 3.25 -10.69 -8.75
CA ARG A 28 2.59 -9.70 -9.61
C ARG A 28 1.61 -10.43 -10.52
N ASN A 29 0.37 -10.60 -10.05
CA ASN A 29 -0.65 -11.33 -10.77
C ASN A 29 -0.89 -10.67 -12.14
N ARG A 30 -0.92 -11.47 -13.22
CA ARG A 30 -1.25 -11.03 -14.59
C ARG A 30 -2.53 -10.18 -14.68
N ALA A 31 -3.44 -10.32 -13.71
CA ALA A 31 -4.61 -9.47 -13.56
C ALA A 31 -4.30 -7.98 -13.27
N ALA A 32 -3.26 -7.68 -12.46
CA ALA A 32 -2.80 -6.32 -12.20
C ALA A 32 -2.22 -5.67 -13.48
N MET A 33 -1.47 -6.44 -14.27
CA MET A 33 -0.94 -5.99 -15.55
C MET A 33 -2.05 -5.73 -16.58
N ARG A 34 -3.07 -6.60 -16.65
CA ARG A 34 -4.25 -6.39 -17.51
C ARG A 34 -5.04 -5.13 -17.13
N ARG A 35 -5.23 -4.87 -15.83
CA ARG A 35 -5.85 -3.61 -15.35
C ARG A 35 -5.02 -2.39 -15.72
N ALA A 36 -3.69 -2.47 -15.59
CA ALA A 36 -2.80 -1.38 -15.99
C ALA A 36 -2.94 -1.05 -17.49
N HIS A 37 -3.15 -2.04 -18.35
CA HIS A 37 -3.33 -1.85 -19.80
C HIS A 37 -4.65 -1.13 -20.15
N VAL A 38 -5.76 -1.49 -19.49
CA VAL A 38 -7.06 -0.80 -19.67
C VAL A 38 -6.99 0.65 -19.18
N HIS A 39 -6.22 0.90 -18.12
CA HIS A 39 -6.02 2.24 -17.59
C HIS A 39 -5.01 3.10 -18.37
N ALA A 40 -4.20 2.51 -19.26
CA ALA A 40 -3.26 3.23 -20.11
C ALA A 40 -3.97 4.07 -21.19
N GLN A 41 -5.22 3.73 -21.54
CA GLN A 41 -6.02 4.46 -22.53
C GLN A 41 -6.65 5.76 -21.99
N ARG A 42 -6.46 6.10 -20.70
CA ARG A 42 -6.89 7.38 -20.14
C ARG A 42 -5.68 8.33 -20.01
N PRO A 43 -5.47 9.27 -20.95
CA PRO A 43 -4.33 10.17 -20.92
C PRO A 43 -4.24 10.95 -19.59
N ASP A 44 -5.38 11.29 -18.99
CA ASP A 44 -5.45 11.99 -17.71
C ASP A 44 -4.92 11.16 -16.55
N ARG A 45 -5.18 9.85 -16.54
CA ARG A 45 -4.71 8.94 -15.50
C ARG A 45 -3.21 8.73 -15.61
N ALA A 46 -2.67 8.54 -16.81
CA ALA A 46 -1.24 8.39 -17.03
C ALA A 46 -0.48 9.67 -16.61
N ARG A 47 -0.99 10.85 -16.99
CA ARG A 47 -0.43 12.14 -16.56
C ARG A 47 -0.53 12.35 -15.05
N PHE A 48 -1.64 11.96 -14.43
CA PHE A 48 -1.80 12.01 -12.98
C PHE A 48 -0.77 11.12 -12.28
N LEU A 49 -0.62 9.86 -12.70
CA LEU A 49 0.33 8.93 -12.08
C LEU A 49 1.78 9.37 -12.23
N ARG A 50 2.14 9.94 -13.38
CA ARG A 50 3.47 10.53 -13.58
C ARG A 50 3.72 11.69 -12.62
N ARG A 51 2.76 12.61 -12.47
CA ARG A 51 2.88 13.74 -11.53
C ARG A 51 2.92 13.27 -10.07
N TRP A 52 2.11 12.27 -9.74
CA TRP A 52 2.12 11.65 -8.42
C TRP A 52 3.47 11.01 -8.08
N SER A 53 4.05 10.25 -9.02
CA SER A 53 5.40 9.69 -8.88
C SER A 53 6.44 10.78 -8.67
N LEU A 54 6.41 11.86 -9.48
CA LEU A 54 7.30 13.01 -9.33
C LEU A 54 7.14 13.69 -7.97
N LEU A 55 5.92 13.81 -7.46
CA LEU A 55 5.65 14.36 -6.13
C LEU A 55 6.30 13.49 -5.05
N MET A 56 6.17 12.16 -5.12
CA MET A 56 6.83 11.28 -4.16
C MET A 56 8.35 11.39 -4.20
N ILE A 57 8.94 11.42 -5.41
CA ILE A 57 10.39 11.57 -5.61
C ILE A 57 10.88 12.93 -5.11
N ALA A 58 10.10 13.99 -5.28
CA ALA A 58 10.46 15.33 -4.84
C ALA A 58 10.29 15.56 -3.33
N SER A 59 9.39 14.79 -2.69
CA SER A 59 9.04 14.97 -1.29
C SER A 59 9.76 14.02 -0.33
N PHE A 60 10.29 12.90 -0.81
CA PHE A 60 10.90 11.89 0.05
C PHE A 60 12.22 11.36 -0.52
N ASP A 61 13.21 11.21 0.35
CA ASP A 61 14.51 10.63 0.01
C ASP A 61 14.46 9.11 -0.17
N SER A 62 13.46 8.44 0.40
CA SER A 62 13.31 6.99 0.34
C SER A 62 11.84 6.54 0.29
N ARG A 63 11.64 5.32 -0.22
CA ARG A 63 10.31 4.69 -0.29
C ARG A 63 9.80 4.30 1.10
N GLU A 64 10.71 3.99 2.02
CA GLU A 64 10.45 3.72 3.42
C GLU A 64 9.93 4.97 4.14
N ALA A 65 10.56 6.13 3.93
CA ALA A 65 10.09 7.40 4.50
C ALA A 65 8.67 7.74 4.00
N CYS A 66 8.40 7.53 2.72
CA CYS A 66 7.05 7.67 2.17
C CYS A 66 6.05 6.68 2.81
N ALA A 67 6.45 5.42 3.01
CA ALA A 67 5.58 4.42 3.63
C ALA A 67 5.20 4.80 5.06
N VAL A 68 6.17 5.27 5.86
CA VAL A 68 5.96 5.75 7.23
C VAL A 68 5.09 7.00 7.24
N HIS A 69 5.38 7.99 6.38
CA HIS A 69 4.62 9.25 6.32
C HIS A 69 3.14 9.03 6.04
N PHE A 70 2.81 8.14 5.10
CA PHE A 70 1.42 7.86 4.72
C PHE A 70 0.76 6.72 5.50
N GLY A 71 1.50 6.02 6.37
CA GLY A 71 1.01 4.84 7.07
C GLY A 71 0.64 3.67 6.14
N VAL A 72 1.33 3.55 5.00
CA VAL A 72 1.07 2.52 3.99
C VAL A 72 2.15 1.44 3.97
N THR A 73 1.87 0.32 3.31
CA THR A 73 2.88 -0.73 3.11
C THR A 73 4.02 -0.24 2.21
N PHE A 74 5.24 -0.75 2.44
CA PHE A 74 6.41 -0.45 1.60
C PHE A 74 6.15 -0.67 0.10
N GLN A 75 5.47 -1.76 -0.26
CA GLN A 75 5.11 -2.04 -1.66
C GLN A 75 4.19 -0.96 -2.25
N THR A 76 3.32 -0.36 -1.45
CA THR A 76 2.45 0.74 -1.91
C THR A 76 3.27 1.98 -2.20
N ALA A 77 4.23 2.30 -1.32
CA ALA A 77 5.18 3.38 -1.57
C ALA A 77 6.02 3.12 -2.85
N CYS A 78 6.53 1.90 -3.06
CA CYS A 78 7.20 1.54 -4.32
C CYS A 78 6.31 1.80 -5.53
N ASN A 79 5.05 1.34 -5.49
CA ASN A 79 4.11 1.53 -6.59
C ASN A 79 3.79 3.01 -6.86
N TRP A 80 3.82 3.87 -5.83
CA TRP A 80 3.62 5.31 -6.00
C TRP A 80 4.84 5.99 -6.62
N PHE A 81 6.05 5.64 -6.17
CA PHE A 81 7.30 6.08 -6.79
C PHE A 81 7.39 5.68 -8.26
N ASP A 82 6.95 4.47 -8.59
CA ASP A 82 7.03 3.94 -9.95
C ASP A 82 5.80 4.35 -10.81
N GLY A 83 4.84 5.10 -10.24
CA GLY A 83 3.64 5.56 -10.95
C GLY A 83 2.70 4.43 -11.40
N LEU A 84 2.72 3.29 -10.71
CA LEU A 84 1.97 2.08 -11.10
C LEU A 84 0.56 2.03 -10.51
N ASN A 85 0.35 2.65 -9.34
CA ASN A 85 -0.95 2.68 -8.68
C ASN A 85 -1.33 4.11 -8.26
N ALA A 86 -2.61 4.43 -8.35
CA ALA A 86 -3.15 5.70 -7.89
C ALA A 86 -3.39 5.64 -6.37
N PRO A 87 -3.06 6.70 -5.62
CA PRO A 87 -3.50 6.85 -4.24
C PRO A 87 -5.04 6.94 -4.17
N TYR A 88 -5.59 6.56 -3.02
CA TYR A 88 -6.98 6.86 -2.68
C TYR A 88 -7.14 8.34 -2.30
N GLY A 89 -8.36 8.88 -2.40
CA GLY A 89 -8.66 10.29 -2.14
C GLY A 89 -8.10 10.81 -0.82
N HIS A 90 -8.28 10.08 0.28
CA HIS A 90 -7.75 10.49 1.60
C HIS A 90 -6.22 10.64 1.64
N HIS A 91 -5.47 9.84 0.87
CA HIS A 91 -4.02 10.01 0.76
C HIS A 91 -3.66 11.21 -0.11
N VAL A 92 -4.49 11.54 -1.11
CA VAL A 92 -4.32 12.77 -1.91
C VAL A 92 -4.58 14.01 -1.04
N ASP A 93 -5.64 14.00 -0.23
CA ASP A 93 -5.96 15.09 0.69
C ASP A 93 -4.86 15.28 1.74
N TYR A 94 -4.36 14.16 2.30
CA TYR A 94 -3.24 14.19 3.23
C TYR A 94 -1.95 14.70 2.58
N ALA A 95 -1.66 14.30 1.34
CA ALA A 95 -0.52 14.81 0.60
C ALA A 95 -0.65 16.31 0.30
N HIS A 96 -1.84 16.78 -0.04
CA HIS A 96 -2.11 18.20 -0.26
C HIS A 96 -1.89 19.03 1.03
N ALA A 97 -2.26 18.48 2.19
CA ALA A 97 -2.07 19.16 3.48
C ALA A 97 -0.62 19.12 4.00
N THR A 98 0.16 18.08 3.66
CA THR A 98 1.46 17.83 4.30
C THR A 98 2.67 18.01 3.40
N LEU A 99 2.52 17.85 2.08
CA LEU A 99 3.66 17.89 1.16
C LEU A 99 3.89 19.28 0.59
N PRO A 100 5.12 19.80 0.69
CA PRO A 100 5.46 21.03 0.01
C PRO A 100 5.35 20.82 -1.50
N ARG A 101 4.96 21.86 -2.23
CA ARG A 101 4.93 21.87 -3.71
C ARG A 101 3.92 20.91 -4.34
N PHE A 102 2.96 20.38 -3.58
CA PHE A 102 1.88 19.55 -4.10
C PHE A 102 1.20 20.20 -5.31
N ASP A 103 0.69 21.43 -5.15
CA ASP A 103 0.00 22.14 -6.23
C ASP A 103 0.90 22.44 -7.42
N GLN A 104 2.17 22.77 -7.17
CA GLN A 104 3.12 23.06 -8.23
C GLN A 104 3.36 21.83 -9.13
N ILE A 105 3.51 20.65 -8.53
CA ILE A 105 3.79 19.42 -9.27
C ILE A 105 2.51 18.86 -9.89
N MET A 106 1.40 18.88 -9.15
CA MET A 106 0.14 18.32 -9.60
C MET A 106 -0.58 19.18 -10.64
N ARG A 107 -0.36 20.51 -10.69
CA ARG A 107 -1.01 21.40 -11.67
C ARG A 107 -0.15 21.73 -12.90
N ARG A 108 1.13 21.34 -12.93
CA ARG A 108 1.96 21.49 -14.15
C ARG A 108 1.45 20.55 -15.24
N GLY A 109 0.88 21.15 -16.30
CA GLY A 109 0.29 20.49 -17.47
C GLY A 109 1.25 20.42 -18.64
#